data_AF-A0A6I5A3J8-F1
#
_entry.id   AF-A0A6I5A3J8-F1
#
_cell.length_a   1.000
_cell.length_b   1.000
_cell.length_c   1.000
_cell.angle_alpha   90.00
_cell.angle_beta   90.00
_cell.angle_gamma   90.00
#
_symmetry.space_group_name_H-M   'P 1'
#
loop_
_entity.id
_entity.type
_entity.pdbx_description
1 polymer ?
#
loop_
_entity_poly.entity_id
_entity_poly.type
_entity_poly.pdbx_seq_one_letter_code
_entity_poly.pdbx_strand_id
1 'polypeptide(L)'
;MLQNDKGYLAITGLYAFSIYIFVMLFLLPSLLTIHKEQLQFEENRMMMHLLHSELQYVIWDSTTIFPTSYSKIHEQNHIFFTFKQETNLIKGCVKWENKRKKESQECFYAKTYD
;
A
#
# COMPACT_ATOMS: atom_id res chain seq x y z
N MET A 1 0.69 61.74 -22.30
CA MET A 1 1.95 61.15 -21.81
C MET A 1 1.82 59.64 -21.96
N LEU A 2 2.63 59.00 -22.80
CA LEU A 2 2.71 57.54 -22.84
C LEU A 2 3.60 57.10 -21.68
N GLN A 3 2.98 56.58 -20.63
CA GLN A 3 3.67 56.04 -19.46
C GLN A 3 4.32 54.71 -19.88
N ASN A 4 5.61 54.52 -19.55
CA ASN A 4 6.37 53.35 -19.98
C ASN A 4 6.04 52.14 -19.08
N ASP A 5 5.04 51.35 -19.47
CA ASP A 5 4.51 50.22 -18.68
C ASP A 5 5.36 48.93 -18.76
N LYS A 6 6.43 48.94 -19.57
CA LYS A 6 7.28 47.75 -19.79
C LYS A 6 7.97 47.27 -18.50
N GLY A 7 8.36 48.19 -17.62
CA GLY A 7 8.95 47.85 -16.32
C GLY A 7 7.93 47.25 -15.34
N TYR A 8 6.70 47.76 -15.36
CA TYR A 8 5.60 47.24 -14.54
C TYR A 8 5.19 45.81 -14.97
N LEU A 9 5.10 45.55 -16.28
CA LEU A 9 4.85 44.22 -16.84
C LEU A 9 5.95 43.20 -16.47
N ALA A 10 7.22 43.62 -16.50
CA ALA A 10 8.34 42.75 -16.13
C ALA A 10 8.30 42.37 -14.64
N ILE A 11 8.05 43.34 -13.75
CA ILE A 11 8.01 43.11 -12.30
C ILE A 11 6.80 42.26 -11.91
N THR A 12 5.62 42.56 -12.45
CA THR A 12 4.40 41.75 -12.20
C THR A 12 4.54 40.34 -12.74
N GLY A 13 5.18 40.16 -13.90
CA GLY A 13 5.54 38.84 -14.43
C GLY A 13 6.46 38.04 -13.51
N LEU A 14 7.49 38.69 -12.94
CA LEU A 14 8.40 38.05 -11.97
C LEU A 14 7.67 37.63 -10.67
N TYR A 15 6.76 38.47 -10.16
CA TYR A 15 5.95 38.10 -9.00
C TYR A 15 5.02 36.92 -9.30
N ALA A 16 4.31 36.94 -10.44
CA ALA A 16 3.46 35.82 -10.83
C ALA A 16 4.26 34.52 -11.02
N PHE A 17 5.44 34.61 -11.63
CA PHE A 17 6.30 33.45 -11.85
C PHE A 17 6.89 32.89 -10.55
N SER A 18 7.26 33.74 -9.60
CA SER A 18 7.75 33.28 -8.29
C SER A 18 6.65 32.56 -7.50
N ILE A 19 5.43 33.10 -7.48
CA ILE A 19 4.28 32.43 -6.88
C ILE A 19 4.02 31.09 -7.56
N TYR A 20 4.05 31.04 -8.89
CA TYR A 20 3.90 29.80 -9.66
C TYR A 20 4.96 28.76 -9.27
N ILE A 21 6.22 29.15 -9.14
CA ILE A 21 7.29 28.26 -8.68
C ILE A 21 6.99 27.74 -7.28
N PHE A 22 6.59 28.60 -6.33
CA PHE A 22 6.26 28.15 -4.97
C PHE A 22 5.13 27.12 -4.95
N VAL A 23 4.08 27.37 -5.74
CA VAL A 23 2.96 26.43 -5.87
C VAL A 23 3.45 25.09 -6.44
N MET A 24 4.27 25.11 -7.50
CA MET A 24 4.80 23.89 -8.09
C MET A 24 5.75 23.13 -7.15
N LEU A 25 6.58 23.84 -6.40
CA LEU A 25 7.47 23.26 -5.40
C LEU A 25 6.71 22.59 -4.25
N PHE A 26 5.49 23.00 -3.95
CA PHE A 26 4.64 22.35 -2.96
C PHE A 26 3.83 21.20 -3.58
N LEU A 27 3.13 21.44 -4.69
CA LEU A 27 2.22 20.45 -5.28
C LEU A 27 2.95 19.20 -5.78
N LEU A 28 4.10 19.36 -6.43
CA LEU A 28 4.82 18.24 -7.02
C LEU A 28 5.25 17.19 -5.97
N PRO A 29 5.97 17.54 -4.88
CA PRO A 29 6.33 16.55 -3.86
C PRO A 29 5.12 15.99 -3.12
N SER A 30 4.05 16.78 -2.91
CA SER A 30 2.81 16.28 -2.31
C SER A 30 2.17 15.19 -3.16
N LEU A 31 2.02 15.41 -4.47
CA LEU A 31 1.45 14.41 -5.39
C LEU A 31 2.32 13.15 -5.45
N LEU A 32 3.65 13.31 -5.51
CA LEU A 32 4.57 12.16 -5.50
C LEU A 32 4.46 11.35 -4.19
N THR A 33 4.28 12.02 -3.05
CA THR A 33 4.11 11.37 -1.76
C THR A 33 2.80 10.58 -1.71
N ILE A 34 1.70 11.21 -2.14
CA ILE A 34 0.37 10.56 -2.20
C ILE A 34 0.43 9.33 -3.10
N HIS A 35 1.03 9.44 -4.28
CA HIS A 35 1.13 8.31 -5.20
C HIS A 35 1.94 7.14 -4.63
N LYS A 36 3.04 7.42 -3.92
CA LYS A 36 3.83 6.38 -3.24
C LYS A 36 3.05 5.67 -2.14
N GLU A 37 2.23 6.40 -1.38
CA GLU A 37 1.37 5.81 -0.36
C GLU A 37 0.24 4.99 -0.98
N GLN A 38 -0.37 5.46 -2.06
CA GLN A 38 -1.39 4.70 -2.80
C GLN A 38 -0.86 3.35 -3.29
N LEU A 39 0.33 3.32 -3.89
CA LEU A 39 0.95 2.07 -4.35
C LEU A 39 1.18 1.08 -3.20
N GLN A 40 1.55 1.56 -2.02
CA GLN A 40 1.71 0.72 -0.83
C GLN A 40 0.36 0.21 -0.32
N PHE A 41 -0.68 1.05 -0.31
CA PHE A 41 -2.03 0.64 0.07
C PHE A 41 -2.61 -0.41 -0.88
N GLU A 42 -2.38 -0.27 -2.19
CA GLU A 42 -2.82 -1.25 -3.18
C GLU A 42 -2.16 -2.61 -2.98
N GLU A 43 -0.84 -2.63 -2.73
CA GLU A 43 -0.10 -3.84 -2.42
C GLU A 43 -0.63 -4.52 -1.15
N ASN A 44 -0.79 -3.75 -0.06
CA ASN A 44 -1.34 -4.27 1.19
C ASN A 44 -2.75 -4.84 0.98
N ARG A 45 -3.62 -4.14 0.25
CA ARG A 45 -4.98 -4.59 -0.05
C ARG A 45 -4.97 -5.91 -0.83
N MET A 46 -4.10 -6.05 -1.83
CA MET A 46 -3.94 -7.30 -2.58
C MET A 46 -3.55 -8.45 -1.64
N MET A 47 -2.54 -8.25 -0.79
CA MET A 47 -2.08 -9.28 0.16
C MET A 47 -3.19 -9.68 1.15
N MET A 48 -4.01 -8.72 1.58
CA MET A 48 -5.15 -8.98 2.45
C MET A 48 -6.21 -9.83 1.74
N HIS A 49 -6.50 -9.54 0.47
CA HIS A 49 -7.44 -10.35 -0.31
C HIS A 49 -6.92 -11.78 -0.53
N LEU A 50 -5.62 -11.93 -0.80
CA LEU A 50 -4.99 -13.25 -0.91
C LEU A 50 -5.08 -14.01 0.41
N LEU A 51 -4.67 -13.39 1.53
CA LEU A 51 -4.77 -13.99 2.85
C LEU A 51 -6.20 -14.36 3.20
N HIS A 52 -7.18 -13.51 2.90
CA HIS A 52 -8.58 -13.81 3.12
C HIS A 52 -9.02 -15.04 2.33
N SER A 53 -8.66 -15.12 1.05
CA SER A 53 -9.03 -16.24 0.17
C SER A 53 -8.43 -17.57 0.66
N GLU A 54 -7.16 -17.56 1.05
CA GLU A 54 -6.47 -18.73 1.59
C GLU A 54 -7.02 -19.11 2.98
N LEU A 55 -7.38 -18.13 3.81
CA LEU A 55 -8.03 -18.37 5.11
C LEU A 55 -9.40 -19.03 4.93
N GLN A 56 -10.21 -18.59 3.97
CA GLN A 56 -11.50 -19.22 3.66
C GLN A 56 -11.32 -20.68 3.21
N TYR A 57 -10.33 -20.94 2.36
CA TYR A 57 -9.98 -22.31 1.95
C TYR A 57 -9.64 -23.19 3.16
N VAL A 58 -8.78 -22.69 4.05
CA VAL A 58 -8.32 -23.41 5.25
C VAL A 58 -9.45 -23.64 6.27
N ILE A 59 -10.43 -22.73 6.38
CA ILE A 59 -11.58 -22.91 7.27
C ILE A 59 -12.52 -24.01 6.76
N TRP A 60 -12.74 -24.10 5.45
CA TRP A 60 -13.66 -25.09 4.87
C TRP A 60 -13.01 -26.44 4.61
N ASP A 61 -11.69 -26.50 4.47
CA ASP A 61 -10.97 -27.75 4.28
C ASP A 61 -10.77 -28.47 5.62
N SER A 62 -11.70 -29.40 5.91
CA SER A 62 -11.69 -30.27 7.10
C SER A 62 -10.46 -31.18 7.20
N THR A 63 -9.60 -31.22 6.18
CA THR A 63 -8.36 -32.01 6.18
C THR A 63 -7.15 -31.20 6.63
N THR A 64 -7.30 -29.87 6.81
CA THR A 64 -6.18 -29.01 7.20
C THR A 64 -5.77 -29.28 8.64
N ILE A 65 -4.52 -29.72 8.83
CA ILE A 65 -3.91 -29.90 10.15
C ILE A 65 -3.18 -28.62 10.53
N PHE A 66 -3.54 -28.04 11.68
CA PHE A 66 -2.86 -26.87 12.23
C PHE A 66 -1.71 -27.27 13.18
N PRO A 67 -0.61 -26.50 13.23
CA PRO A 67 -0.29 -25.34 12.40
C PRO A 67 0.20 -25.75 11.01
N THR A 68 -0.15 -24.97 9.98
CA THR A 68 0.33 -25.17 8.61
C THR A 68 0.99 -23.91 8.10
N SER A 69 2.09 -24.05 7.36
CA SER A 69 2.75 -22.97 6.65
C SER A 69 3.19 -23.44 5.27
N TYR A 70 3.02 -22.57 4.30
CA TYR A 70 3.47 -22.82 2.94
C TYR A 70 3.85 -21.50 2.28
N SER A 71 4.64 -21.61 1.22
CA SER A 71 4.99 -20.47 0.38
C SER A 71 4.32 -20.59 -0.97
N LYS A 72 3.94 -19.45 -1.54
CA LYS A 72 3.36 -19.34 -2.87
C LYS A 72 4.07 -18.21 -3.61
N ILE A 73 4.31 -18.41 -4.89
CA ILE A 73 4.82 -17.36 -5.75
C ILE A 73 3.60 -16.63 -6.34
N HIS A 74 3.54 -15.32 -6.13
CA HIS A 74 2.53 -14.47 -6.75
C HIS A 74 3.23 -13.25 -7.34
N GLU A 75 3.02 -13.00 -8.64
CA GLU A 75 3.64 -11.89 -9.37
C GLU A 75 5.17 -11.76 -9.14
N GLN A 76 5.88 -12.91 -9.14
CA GLN A 76 7.34 -13.00 -8.91
C GLN A 76 7.81 -12.74 -7.46
N ASN A 77 6.89 -12.45 -6.53
CA ASN A 77 7.22 -12.34 -5.11
C ASN A 77 6.97 -13.65 -4.35
N HIS A 78 7.88 -13.97 -3.45
CA HIS A 78 7.71 -15.07 -2.49
C HIS A 78 6.81 -14.60 -1.35
N ILE A 79 5.63 -15.22 -1.26
CA ILE A 79 4.67 -14.98 -0.20
C ILE A 79 4.66 -16.20 0.72
N PHE A 80 4.74 -15.98 2.03
CA PHE A 80 4.68 -17.02 3.05
C PHE A 80 3.39 -16.91 3.84
N PHE A 81 2.58 -17.96 3.82
CA PHE A 81 1.38 -18.08 4.62
C PHE A 81 1.66 -18.91 5.87
N THR A 82 1.05 -18.55 6.98
CA THR A 82 1.13 -19.28 8.24
C THR A 82 -0.23 -19.29 8.89
N PHE A 83 -0.77 -20.46 9.17
CA PHE A 83 -2.05 -20.65 9.82
C PHE A 83 -1.88 -21.39 11.14
N LYS A 84 -2.47 -20.86 12.21
CA LYS A 84 -2.43 -21.42 13.55
C LYS A 84 -3.84 -21.41 14.14
N GLN A 85 -4.25 -22.51 14.73
CA GLN A 85 -5.48 -22.56 15.52
C GLN A 85 -5.16 -22.09 16.94
N GLU A 86 -5.79 -21.00 17.36
CA GLU A 86 -5.70 -20.42 18.70
C GLU A 86 -7.09 -20.54 19.35
N THR A 87 -7.27 -21.57 20.20
CA THR A 87 -8.56 -21.88 20.84
C THR A 87 -9.70 -22.05 19.81
N ASN A 88 -10.62 -21.08 19.70
CA ASN A 88 -11.77 -21.08 18.80
C ASN A 88 -11.59 -20.17 17.57
N LEU A 89 -10.36 -19.71 17.32
CA LEU A 89 -10.01 -18.84 16.21
C LEU A 89 -8.90 -19.46 15.38
N ILE A 90 -8.95 -19.26 14.07
CA ILE A 90 -7.85 -19.54 13.16
C ILE A 90 -7.17 -18.22 12.84
N LYS A 91 -5.88 -18.13 13.20
CA LYS A 91 -5.00 -17.02 12.87
C LYS A 91 -4.26 -17.36 11.59
N GLY A 92 -4.54 -16.63 10.52
CA GLY A 92 -3.75 -16.67 9.28
C GLY A 92 -2.88 -15.43 9.20
N CYS A 93 -1.60 -15.61 8.92
CA CYS A 93 -0.65 -14.52 8.67
C CYS A 93 -0.03 -14.69 7.29
N VAL A 94 0.16 -13.57 6.59
CA VAL A 94 0.89 -13.49 5.34
C VAL A 94 2.15 -12.66 5.55
N LYS A 95 3.28 -13.16 5.07
CA LYS A 95 4.57 -12.47 5.03
C LYS A 95 5.04 -12.33 3.60
N TRP A 96 5.48 -11.14 3.22
CA TRP A 96 6.02 -10.90 1.89
C TRP A 96 7.11 -9.82 1.96
N GLU A 97 7.99 -9.80 0.98
CA GLU A 97 8.87 -8.67 0.74
C GLU A 97 8.10 -7.61 -0.04
N ASN A 98 7.97 -6.41 0.54
CA ASN A 98 7.24 -5.34 -0.11
C ASN A 98 8.04 -4.66 -1.23
N LYS A 99 7.40 -3.81 -2.04
CA LYS A 99 8.07 -3.02 -3.09
C LYS A 99 9.20 -2.10 -2.59
N ARG A 100 9.28 -1.86 -1.28
CA ARG A 100 10.37 -1.10 -0.62
C ARG A 100 11.49 -2.02 -0.10
N LYS A 101 11.52 -3.31 -0.48
CA LYS A 101 12.47 -4.35 -0.03
C LYS A 101 12.51 -4.54 1.49
N LYS A 102 11.36 -4.38 2.13
CA LYS A 102 11.18 -4.62 3.55
C LYS A 102 10.22 -5.78 3.75
N GLU A 103 10.54 -6.67 4.67
CA GLU A 103 9.59 -7.70 5.09
C GLU A 103 8.38 -7.03 5.73
N SER A 104 7.20 -7.36 5.21
CA SER A 104 5.90 -6.94 5.73
C SER A 104 5.13 -8.17 6.15
N GLN A 105 4.38 -8.04 7.24
CA GLN A 105 3.55 -9.11 7.79
C GLN A 105 2.20 -8.54 8.19
N GLU A 106 1.15 -9.24 7.83
CA GLU A 106 -0.22 -8.92 8.24
C GLU A 106 -0.94 -10.21 8.64
N CYS A 107 -1.86 -10.10 9.60
CA CYS A 107 -2.55 -11.26 10.16
C CYS A 107 -4.05 -11.00 10.30
N PHE A 108 -4.83 -12.01 9.98
CA PHE A 108 -6.26 -12.05 10.19
C PHE A 108 -6.65 -13.20 11.11
N TYR A 109 -7.77 -12.99 11.79
CA TYR A 109 -8.42 -13.97 12.64
C TYR A 109 -9.78 -14.30 12.05
N ALA A 110 -10.07 -15.58 11.94
CA ALA A 110 -11.41 -16.07 11.62
C ALA A 110 -11.92 -16.95 12.76
N LYS A 111 -13.22 -16.87 13.01
CA LYS A 111 -13.90 -17.75 13.94
C LYS A 111 -14.29 -19.04 13.24
N THR A 112 -14.01 -20.19 13.86
CA THR A 112 -14.55 -21.47 13.42
C THR A 112 -16.05 -21.49 13.74
N TYR A 113 -16.88 -21.79 12.75
CA TYR A 113 -18.29 -22.09 12.99
C TYR A 113 -18.37 -23.58 13.31
N ASP A 114 -18.40 -23.92 14.60
CA ASP A 114 -18.78 -25.24 15.09
C ASP A 114 -20.30 -25.45 14.92
#